data_AF-A0A8T6JA31-F1
#
_entry.id   AF-A0A8T6JA31-F1
#
_cell.length_a   1.000
_cell.length_b   1.000
_cell.length_c   1.000
_cell.angle_alpha   90.00
_cell.angle_beta   90.00
_cell.angle_gamma   90.00
#
_symmetry.space_group_name_H-M   'P 1'
#
loop_
_entity.id
_entity.type
_entity.pdbx_description
1 polymer ?
#
loop_
_entity_poly.entity_id
_entity_poly.type
_entity_poly.pdbx_seq_one_letter_code
_entity_poly.pdbx_strand_id
1 'polypeptide(L)'
;GLKTMELRVRRQFENAGRVARDLRRHEKVAQVYYPGLEDHPQHELAKRQMDGFGAVVSLHLHGDEVAAERLLNALELFTIAESLGGVESLAGFPPLMSHSAMTPEARETAGITGNLVRLSCGIEDADDLIADLHQALAQV
;
A
#
# COMPACT_ATOMS: atom_id res chain seq x y z
N GLY A 1 21.46 -7.19 -6.84
CA GLY A 1 20.52 -6.85 -5.75
C GLY A 1 21.16 -6.04 -4.64
N LEU A 2 22.03 -6.65 -3.82
CA LEU A 2 22.51 -6.04 -2.57
C LEU A 2 23.34 -4.76 -2.75
N LYS A 3 24.18 -4.69 -3.79
CA LYS A 3 25.03 -3.51 -4.08
C LYS A 3 24.27 -2.20 -4.23
N THR A 4 22.98 -2.25 -4.59
CA THR A 4 22.11 -1.08 -4.77
C THR A 4 21.00 -1.04 -3.73
N MET A 5 21.11 -1.81 -2.65
CA MET A 5 20.05 -1.92 -1.63
C MET A 5 19.73 -0.57 -1.00
N GLU A 6 20.73 0.15 -0.53
CA GLU A 6 20.51 1.44 0.15
C GLU A 6 19.83 2.46 -0.78
N LEU A 7 20.28 2.56 -2.04
CA LEU A 7 19.65 3.43 -3.05
C LEU A 7 18.17 3.09 -3.28
N ARG A 8 17.87 1.80 -3.46
CA ARG A 8 16.49 1.34 -3.68
C ARG A 8 15.60 1.57 -2.46
N VAL A 9 16.09 1.19 -1.28
CA VAL A 9 15.34 1.30 -0.02
C VAL A 9 15.03 2.76 0.30
N ARG A 10 15.98 3.68 0.13
CA ARG A 10 15.73 5.12 0.32
C ARG A 10 14.65 5.66 -0.61
N ARG A 11 14.72 5.30 -1.90
CA ARG A 11 13.72 5.72 -2.88
C ARG A 11 12.34 5.14 -2.57
N GLN A 12 12.27 3.88 -2.17
CA GLN A 12 11.03 3.24 -1.75
C GLN A 12 10.42 3.90 -0.51
N PHE A 13 11.23 4.31 0.47
CA PHE A 13 10.74 5.05 1.65
C PHE A 13 10.13 6.40 1.26
N GLU A 14 10.79 7.13 0.36
CA GLU A 14 10.30 8.40 -0.17
C GLU A 14 8.95 8.22 -0.88
N ASN A 15 8.89 7.26 -1.82
CA ASN A 15 7.69 6.97 -2.61
C ASN A 15 6.53 6.55 -1.71
N ALA A 16 6.73 5.55 -0.84
CA ALA A 16 5.69 5.09 0.08
C ALA A 16 5.19 6.19 1.01
N GLY A 17 6.08 7.06 1.51
CA GLY A 17 5.70 8.19 2.34
C GLY A 17 4.87 9.23 1.58
N ARG A 18 5.19 9.51 0.31
CA ARG A 18 4.40 10.41 -0.55
C ARG A 18 3.03 9.82 -0.84
N VAL A 19 2.99 8.57 -1.32
CA VAL A 19 1.74 7.82 -1.59
C VAL A 19 0.85 7.77 -0.35
N ALA A 20 1.39 7.37 0.81
CA ALA A 20 0.60 7.28 2.05
C ALA A 20 -0.01 8.63 2.48
N ARG A 21 0.76 9.73 2.40
CA ARG A 21 0.26 11.07 2.77
C ARG A 21 -0.79 11.59 1.81
N ASP A 22 -0.63 11.29 0.53
CA ASP A 22 -1.58 11.69 -0.50
C ASP A 22 -2.89 10.91 -0.36
N LEU A 23 -2.84 9.57 -0.33
CA LEU A 23 -4.01 8.71 -0.20
C LEU A 23 -4.77 8.93 1.10
N ARG A 24 -4.10 9.33 2.20
CA ARG A 24 -4.77 9.67 3.47
C ARG A 24 -5.79 10.81 3.30
N ARG A 25 -5.65 11.65 2.27
CA ARG A 25 -6.54 12.79 1.99
C ARG A 25 -7.58 12.49 0.93
N HIS A 26 -7.54 11.30 0.33
CA HIS A 26 -8.40 10.94 -0.80
C HIS A 26 -9.79 10.49 -0.32
N GLU A 27 -10.86 11.03 -0.90
CA GLU A 27 -12.25 10.81 -0.44
C GLU A 27 -12.74 9.36 -0.54
N LYS A 28 -12.12 8.55 -1.41
CA LYS A 28 -12.40 7.12 -1.57
C LYS A 28 -11.63 6.22 -0.60
N VAL A 29 -10.71 6.78 0.19
CA VAL A 29 -9.84 6.02 1.10
C VAL A 29 -10.30 6.25 2.54
N ALA A 30 -10.73 5.17 3.21
CA ALA A 30 -11.24 5.21 4.57
C ALA A 30 -10.13 5.28 5.61
N GLN A 31 -9.04 4.55 5.38
CA GLN A 31 -7.92 4.49 6.32
C GLN A 31 -6.64 4.13 5.58
N VAL A 32 -5.53 4.73 5.99
CA VAL A 32 -4.19 4.39 5.51
C VAL A 32 -3.36 3.90 6.69
N TYR A 33 -2.67 2.77 6.49
CA TYR A 33 -1.74 2.19 7.43
C TYR A 33 -0.32 2.36 6.89
N TYR A 34 0.42 3.28 7.49
CA TYR A 34 1.83 3.50 7.21
C TYR A 34 2.54 4.04 8.46
N PRO A 35 3.63 3.41 8.94
CA PRO A 35 4.30 3.84 10.17
C PRO A 35 4.84 5.28 10.14
N GLY A 36 5.06 5.84 8.95
CA GLY A 36 5.53 7.22 8.77
C GLY A 36 4.43 8.29 8.87
N LEU A 37 3.16 7.91 9.02
CA LEU A 37 2.08 8.84 9.29
C LEU A 37 2.00 9.14 10.79
N GLU A 38 1.82 10.41 11.15
CA GLU A 38 1.81 10.87 12.55
C GLU A 38 0.66 10.27 13.38
N ASP A 39 -0.45 9.94 12.72
CA ASP A 39 -1.63 9.30 13.30
C ASP A 39 -1.52 7.77 13.40
N HIS A 40 -0.41 7.17 12.93
CA HIS A 40 -0.17 5.76 13.14
C HIS A 40 0.07 5.46 14.63
N PRO A 41 -0.62 4.47 15.25
CA PRO A 41 -0.56 4.23 16.70
C PRO A 41 0.86 4.02 17.26
N GLN A 42 1.76 3.53 16.42
CA GLN A 42 3.16 3.26 16.77
C GLN A 42 4.16 4.18 16.06
N HIS A 43 3.73 5.34 15.53
CA HIS A 43 4.59 6.28 14.82
C HIS A 43 5.86 6.65 15.62
N GLU A 44 5.69 7.02 16.90
CA GLU A 44 6.82 7.38 17.76
C GLU A 44 7.74 6.20 18.08
N LEU A 45 7.20 4.97 18.13
CA LEU A 45 8.04 3.78 18.26
C LEU A 45 8.83 3.53 16.97
N ALA A 46 8.17 3.62 15.81
CA ALA A 46 8.80 3.47 14.51
C ALA A 46 9.95 4.46 14.33
N LYS A 47 9.74 5.74 14.67
CA LYS A 47 10.79 6.78 14.65
C LYS A 47 12.00 6.47 15.53
N ARG A 48 11.80 5.79 16.67
CA ARG A 48 12.89 5.44 17.59
C ARG A 48 13.72 4.24 17.13
N GLN A 49 13.13 3.32 16.36
CA GLN A 49 13.76 2.03 16.04
C GLN A 49 14.02 1.80 14.55
N MET A 50 13.53 2.66 13.67
CA MET A 50 13.64 2.52 12.21
C MET A 50 14.33 3.75 11.60
N ASP A 51 15.25 3.52 10.66
CA ASP A 51 15.91 4.59 9.88
C ASP A 51 15.03 5.14 8.73
N GLY A 52 13.83 4.58 8.57
CA GLY A 52 12.80 4.98 7.63
C GLY A 52 11.60 4.04 7.73
N PHE A 53 10.48 4.37 7.10
CA PHE A 53 9.17 3.76 7.43
C PHE A 53 8.74 2.61 6.51
N GLY A 54 9.64 2.10 5.68
CA GLY A 54 9.32 1.00 4.76
C GLY A 54 8.71 1.45 3.44
N ALA A 55 8.52 0.45 2.56
CA ALA A 55 8.00 0.60 1.20
C ALA A 55 6.51 0.21 1.06
N VAL A 56 5.94 -0.37 2.12
CA VAL A 56 4.60 -0.98 2.07
C VAL A 56 3.60 -0.03 2.70
N VAL A 57 2.52 0.24 1.98
CA VAL A 57 1.37 1.02 2.42
C VAL A 57 0.14 0.13 2.29
N SER A 58 -0.65 0.00 3.34
CA SER A 58 -1.97 -0.66 3.25
C SER A 58 -3.07 0.37 3.40
N LEU A 59 -4.21 0.15 2.76
CA LEU A 59 -5.35 1.06 2.85
C LEU A 59 -6.67 0.31 2.82
N HIS A 60 -7.64 0.83 3.57
CA HIS A 60 -9.04 0.48 3.41
C HIS A 60 -9.73 1.49 2.51
N LEU A 61 -10.51 1.01 1.54
CA LEU A 61 -11.37 1.85 0.72
C LEU A 61 -12.71 2.10 1.42
N HIS A 62 -13.32 3.26 1.13
CA HIS A 62 -14.74 3.46 1.33
C HIS A 62 -15.50 2.64 0.27
N GLY A 63 -15.80 1.39 0.60
CA GLY A 63 -16.40 0.42 -0.32
C GLY A 63 -16.25 -1.01 0.19
N ASP A 64 -16.57 -1.96 -0.68
CA ASP A 64 -16.49 -3.40 -0.41
C ASP A 64 -15.41 -4.08 -1.27
N GLU A 65 -15.50 -5.40 -1.39
CA GLU A 65 -14.61 -6.22 -2.24
C GLU A 65 -14.67 -5.81 -3.71
N VAL A 66 -15.85 -5.44 -4.22
CA VAL A 66 -16.01 -5.00 -5.62
C VAL A 66 -15.28 -3.68 -5.85
N ALA A 67 -15.29 -2.78 -4.87
CA ALA A 67 -14.53 -1.53 -4.93
C ALA A 67 -13.01 -1.79 -4.98
N ALA A 68 -12.50 -2.73 -4.17
CA ALA A 68 -11.09 -3.11 -4.18
C ALA A 68 -10.68 -3.77 -5.51
N GLU A 69 -11.50 -4.68 -6.04
CA GLU A 69 -11.25 -5.30 -7.35
C GLU A 69 -11.26 -4.28 -8.48
N ARG A 70 -12.21 -3.33 -8.49
CA ARG A 70 -12.26 -2.25 -9.49
C ARG A 70 -11.01 -1.39 -9.46
N LEU A 71 -10.57 -0.99 -8.27
CA LEU A 71 -9.32 -0.24 -8.12
C LEU A 71 -8.16 -1.02 -8.74
N LEU A 72 -7.98 -2.28 -8.33
CA LEU A 72 -6.84 -3.08 -8.76
C LEU A 72 -6.83 -3.30 -10.27
N ASN A 73 -7.99 -3.58 -10.88
CA ASN A 73 -8.12 -3.79 -12.32
C ASN A 73 -7.93 -2.50 -13.15
N ALA A 74 -8.05 -1.33 -12.52
CA ALA A 74 -7.87 -0.04 -13.18
C ALA A 74 -6.42 0.47 -13.13
N LEU A 75 -5.53 -0.14 -12.33
CA LEU A 75 -4.13 0.27 -12.24
C LEU A 75 -3.38 0.00 -13.55
N GLU A 76 -2.59 0.97 -13.99
CA GLU A 76 -1.80 0.90 -15.22
C GLU A 76 -0.29 0.77 -14.95
N LEU A 77 0.21 1.25 -13.79
CA LEU A 77 1.60 1.16 -13.38
C LEU A 77 1.82 0.11 -12.30
N PHE A 78 0.97 0.09 -11.27
CA PHE A 78 1.05 -0.93 -10.23
C PHE A 78 0.66 -2.30 -10.81
N THR A 79 1.57 -3.27 -10.74
CA THR A 79 1.28 -4.64 -11.16
C THR A 79 0.56 -5.42 -10.05
N ILE A 80 -0.52 -6.13 -10.38
CA ILE A 80 -1.20 -7.00 -9.43
C ILE A 80 -0.34 -8.24 -9.16
N ALA A 81 0.23 -8.37 -7.96
CA ALA A 81 1.09 -9.51 -7.60
C ALA A 81 1.19 -9.74 -6.07
N GLU A 82 1.56 -10.96 -5.67
CA GLU A 82 1.66 -11.33 -4.25
C GLU A 82 2.93 -10.85 -3.54
N SER A 83 4.01 -10.62 -4.29
CA SER A 83 5.33 -10.29 -3.75
C SER A 83 5.45 -8.84 -3.28
N LEU A 84 6.63 -8.43 -2.80
CA LEU A 84 6.94 -7.08 -2.33
C LEU A 84 8.45 -6.78 -2.37
N GLY A 85 8.80 -5.48 -2.31
CA GLY A 85 10.19 -5.02 -2.16
C GLY A 85 11.04 -4.99 -3.44
N GLY A 86 10.43 -5.28 -4.58
CA GLY A 86 11.01 -5.14 -5.92
C GLY A 86 11.29 -3.68 -6.31
N VAL A 87 11.87 -3.50 -7.50
CA VAL A 87 12.05 -2.14 -8.06
C VAL A 87 10.74 -1.63 -8.68
N GLU A 88 9.91 -2.56 -9.09
CA GLU A 88 8.55 -2.40 -9.59
C GLU A 88 7.54 -2.23 -8.45
N SER A 89 6.55 -1.39 -8.69
CA SER A 89 5.40 -1.18 -7.81
C SER A 89 4.37 -2.30 -7.96
N LEU A 90 3.98 -2.89 -6.84
CA LEU A 90 3.02 -4.00 -6.79
C LEU A 90 1.80 -3.64 -5.95
N ALA A 91 0.62 -4.02 -6.42
CA ALA A 91 -0.62 -3.96 -5.65
C ALA A 91 -1.15 -5.38 -5.41
N GLY A 92 -1.79 -5.60 -4.28
CA GLY A 92 -2.36 -6.89 -3.96
C GLY A 92 -3.64 -6.78 -3.15
N PHE A 93 -4.47 -7.82 -3.27
CA PHE A 93 -5.69 -8.02 -2.51
C PHE A 93 -5.48 -9.11 -1.45
N PRO A 94 -5.12 -8.76 -0.20
CA PRO A 94 -4.71 -9.76 0.79
C PRO A 94 -5.73 -10.89 1.02
N PRO A 95 -7.06 -10.65 1.09
CA PRO A 95 -8.03 -11.72 1.29
C PRO A 95 -7.95 -12.86 0.27
N LEU A 96 -7.78 -12.56 -1.03
CA LEU A 96 -7.73 -13.57 -2.09
C LEU A 96 -6.32 -14.00 -2.49
N MET A 97 -5.29 -13.32 -1.99
CA MET A 97 -3.90 -13.56 -2.35
C MET A 97 -3.10 -14.04 -1.14
N SER A 98 -2.16 -13.22 -0.65
CA SER A 98 -1.22 -13.56 0.43
C SER A 98 -1.84 -14.10 1.74
N HIS A 99 -3.11 -13.81 2.03
CA HIS A 99 -3.79 -14.26 3.25
C HIS A 99 -5.00 -15.17 2.94
N SER A 100 -5.09 -15.72 1.72
CA SER A 100 -6.14 -16.66 1.30
C SER A 100 -6.19 -17.95 2.12
N ALA A 101 -5.06 -18.35 2.72
CA ALA A 101 -4.97 -19.55 3.57
C ALA A 101 -5.58 -19.36 4.98
N MET A 102 -5.93 -18.14 5.38
CA MET A 102 -6.59 -17.86 6.66
C MET A 102 -8.09 -18.12 6.57
N THR A 103 -8.71 -18.57 7.66
CA THR A 103 -10.18 -18.64 7.72
C THR A 103 -10.79 -17.24 7.67
N PRO A 104 -12.04 -17.08 7.19
CA PRO A 104 -12.73 -15.80 7.20
C PRO A 104 -12.70 -15.10 8.56
N GLU A 105 -12.92 -15.84 9.66
CA GLU A 105 -12.95 -15.31 11.02
C GLU A 105 -11.57 -14.83 11.48
N ALA A 106 -10.51 -15.56 11.10
CA ALA A 106 -9.13 -15.17 11.41
C ALA A 106 -8.73 -13.90 10.63
N ARG A 107 -9.16 -13.77 9.37
CA ARG A 107 -8.95 -12.56 8.58
C ARG A 107 -9.67 -11.36 9.18
N GLU A 108 -10.94 -11.51 9.53
CA GLU A 108 -11.74 -10.46 10.17
C GLU A 108 -11.08 -9.99 11.48
N THR A 109 -10.66 -10.93 12.33
CA THR A 109 -9.98 -10.63 13.59
C THR A 109 -8.66 -9.88 13.39
N ALA A 110 -7.94 -10.17 12.30
CA ALA A 110 -6.70 -9.51 11.93
C ALA A 110 -6.91 -8.17 11.20
N GLY A 111 -8.15 -7.75 10.95
CA GLY A 111 -8.47 -6.55 10.17
C GLY A 111 -8.21 -6.70 8.67
N ILE A 112 -8.19 -7.94 8.15
CA ILE A 112 -8.02 -8.25 6.74
C ILE A 112 -9.41 -8.39 6.11
N THR A 113 -10.02 -7.26 5.79
CA THR A 113 -11.38 -7.18 5.24
C THR A 113 -11.37 -7.09 3.71
N GLY A 114 -12.54 -7.28 3.09
CA GLY A 114 -12.70 -7.28 1.63
C GLY A 114 -12.36 -5.95 0.95
N ASN A 115 -12.21 -4.85 1.67
CA ASN A 115 -11.84 -3.54 1.13
C ASN A 115 -10.37 -3.16 1.41
N LEU A 116 -9.55 -4.12 1.88
CA LEU A 116 -8.13 -3.90 2.16
C LEU A 116 -7.30 -4.08 0.88
N VAL A 117 -6.52 -3.06 0.53
CA VAL A 117 -5.53 -3.10 -0.55
C VAL A 117 -4.14 -2.89 0.02
N ARG A 118 -3.17 -3.67 -0.44
CA ARG A 118 -1.75 -3.55 -0.06
C ARG A 118 -0.92 -3.09 -1.25
N LEU A 119 -0.19 -2.00 -1.07
CA LEU A 119 0.73 -1.44 -2.04
C LEU A 119 2.17 -1.68 -1.58
N SER A 120 3.01 -2.21 -2.46
CA SER A 120 4.46 -2.24 -2.32
C SER A 120 5.02 -1.23 -3.31
N CYS A 121 5.41 -0.05 -2.84
CA CYS A 121 5.93 1.01 -3.70
C CYS A 121 7.35 0.66 -4.17
N GLY A 122 7.56 0.74 -5.47
CA GLY A 122 8.83 0.56 -6.15
C GLY A 122 9.66 1.85 -6.17
N ILE A 123 10.52 1.98 -7.18
CA ILE A 123 11.46 3.11 -7.34
C ILE A 123 11.12 4.04 -8.51
N GLU A 124 9.90 3.93 -9.05
CA GLU A 124 9.38 4.81 -10.11
C GLU A 124 9.32 6.28 -9.65
N ASP A 125 8.90 7.18 -10.54
CA ASP A 125 8.56 8.54 -10.12
C ASP A 125 7.31 8.51 -9.22
N ALA A 126 7.39 9.19 -8.07
CA ALA A 126 6.29 9.13 -7.12
C ALA A 126 5.04 9.88 -7.61
N ASP A 127 5.19 10.88 -8.48
CA ASP A 127 4.05 11.58 -9.07
C ASP A 127 3.32 10.67 -10.07
N ASP A 128 4.05 9.83 -10.81
CA ASP A 128 3.45 8.81 -11.70
C ASP A 128 2.69 7.76 -10.88
N LEU A 129 3.27 7.29 -9.77
CA LEU A 129 2.59 6.33 -8.86
C LEU A 129 1.31 6.92 -8.28
N ILE A 130 1.34 8.18 -7.84
CA ILE A 130 0.16 8.87 -7.31
C ILE A 130 -0.88 9.08 -8.40
N ALA A 131 -0.47 9.49 -9.61
CA ALA A 131 -1.37 9.68 -10.74
C ALA A 131 -2.10 8.38 -11.14
N ASP A 132 -1.38 7.25 -11.17
CA ASP A 132 -1.98 5.94 -11.43
C ASP A 132 -3.00 5.54 -10.36
N LEU A 133 -2.69 5.79 -9.08
CA LEU A 133 -3.62 5.51 -8.00
C LEU A 133 -4.86 6.41 -8.06
N HIS A 134 -4.72 7.70 -8.39
CA HIS A 134 -5.85 8.62 -8.53
C HIS A 134 -6.76 8.25 -9.70
N GLN A 135 -6.19 7.94 -10.86
CA GLN A 135 -7.00 7.54 -12.01
C GLN A 135 -7.75 6.23 -11.74
N ALA A 136 -7.11 5.28 -11.06
CA ALA A 136 -7.74 4.02 -10.69
C ALA A 136 -8.82 4.20 -9.62
N LEU A 137 -8.59 5.08 -8.62
CA LEU A 137 -9.58 5.43 -7.59
C LEU A 137 -10.81 6.15 -8.17
N ALA A 138 -10.67 6.86 -9.30
CA ALA A 138 -11.80 7.49 -9.98
C ALA A 138 -12.78 6.47 -10.60
N GLN A 139 -12.37 5.20 -10.76
CA GLN A 139 -13.23 4.10 -11.26
C GLN A 139 -14.03 3.39 -10.15
N VAL A 140 -13.82 3.77 -8.89
CA VAL A 140 -14.36 3.12 -7.68
C VAL A 140 -15.68 3.74 -7.22
#